data_AF-I6QQT6-F1
#
_entry.id   AF-I6QQT6-F1
#
_cell.length_a   1.000
_cell.length_b   1.000
_cell.length_c   1.000
_cell.angle_alpha   90.00
_cell.angle_beta   90.00
_cell.angle_gamma   90.00
#
_symmetry.space_group_name_H-M   'P 1'
#
loop_
_entity.id
_entity.type
_entity.pdbx_description
1 polymer ?
#
loop_
_entity_poly.entity_id
_entity_poly.type
_entity_poly.pdbx_seq_one_letter_code
_entity_poly.pdbx_strand_id
1 'polypeptide(L)'
;MEKNILWVIFYNFLIILLASCKDTHRSKPSRLKHDHTLLPNYANLIKDDQNRQNNDKRGDSINNDNKNHNNQNNHNANNDNSINSEYLKTSHLQNSSTIVHLNDHKITINPARYSYIQRSKLYGLNPNNNKIENINNELHTVPNSFAQYFVYSNINRTIHKMGYISIFDEYNNIVSLSLPYHARVYYLMELKNYSVLYSELQFDVYSYYDPQIDKVFKGAEKNAIVCEKSIINLYNIVTRLENPGHYNNSRQNYSKERNDYERQLASLHDCLLNNHKKNYKDIIYADTTIFDSLQHIHCWSSDKCSSRLYRDMLNISMRKIHEYELKKKEEAIDKYNNTYETAVDVMNKIKNELNSSFNSDMADFVLDEIEYIIERLNAHSEKIDSASDFIKYINKENVPNEISKNEIKSNYVALGMHSGSFRFSTEHVNMLEEIFKSKEKILYDICSKFSNDLKNRITTLINSEYSSSNCSPIISTCEEAKTSLESLRTSSTKQLENRELNSKPEIALVKKSYDGKMLKLEEAIKRAQEIIKSVNEIIQFNTTETEAKKRETDNIPQYINALEKNKKLLEVIDSIKKQKQKISENSNKIKTFSEAANALKAEVEELKKGIDENQYLKKELQ
;
A
#
# COMPACT_ATOMS: atom_id res chain seq x y z
N MET A 1 -19.86 -38.06 -43.54
CA MET A 1 -19.53 -38.81 -42.31
C MET A 1 -18.11 -38.41 -41.90
N GLU A 2 -17.94 -37.20 -41.39
CA GLU A 2 -16.66 -36.51 -41.23
C GLU A 2 -16.42 -36.14 -39.76
N LYS A 3 -16.16 -37.14 -38.91
CA LYS A 3 -15.71 -36.91 -37.51
C LYS A 3 -14.51 -37.76 -37.06
N ASN A 4 -13.91 -38.57 -37.93
CA ASN A 4 -12.82 -39.49 -37.52
C ASN A 4 -11.44 -39.21 -38.14
N ILE A 5 -11.28 -38.17 -38.97
CA ILE A 5 -9.99 -37.89 -39.65
C ILE A 5 -8.94 -37.28 -38.69
N LEU A 6 -9.36 -36.40 -37.78
CA LEU A 6 -8.44 -35.76 -36.82
C LEU A 6 -7.84 -36.75 -35.81
N TRP A 7 -8.61 -37.75 -35.37
CA TRP A 7 -8.12 -38.80 -34.47
C TRP A 7 -7.14 -39.75 -35.15
N VAL A 8 -7.36 -40.08 -36.43
CA VAL A 8 -6.45 -40.91 -37.22
C VAL A 8 -5.13 -40.18 -37.50
N ILE A 9 -5.17 -38.85 -37.71
CA ILE A 9 -3.95 -38.04 -37.86
C ILE A 9 -3.17 -37.97 -36.54
N PHE A 10 -3.86 -37.80 -35.40
CA PHE A 10 -3.23 -37.73 -34.09
C PHE A 10 -2.54 -39.05 -33.68
N TYR A 11 -3.17 -40.19 -33.95
CA TYR A 11 -2.56 -41.50 -33.69
C TYR A 11 -1.37 -41.81 -34.61
N ASN A 12 -1.42 -41.39 -35.88
CA ASN A 12 -0.29 -41.59 -36.78
C ASN A 12 0.93 -40.73 -36.38
N PHE A 13 0.73 -39.52 -35.83
CA PHE A 13 1.82 -38.72 -35.28
C PHE A 13 2.44 -39.33 -34.01
N LEU A 14 1.61 -39.93 -33.13
CA LEU A 14 2.10 -40.66 -31.94
C LEU A 14 2.92 -41.90 -32.30
N ILE A 15 2.53 -42.64 -33.34
CA ILE A 15 3.25 -43.84 -33.79
C ILE A 15 4.57 -43.48 -34.49
N ILE A 16 4.62 -42.38 -35.25
CA ILE A 16 5.86 -41.89 -35.89
C ILE A 16 6.85 -41.36 -34.84
N LEU A 17 6.38 -40.72 -33.76
CA LEU A 17 7.22 -40.29 -32.63
C LEU A 17 7.75 -41.48 -31.81
N LEU A 18 6.97 -42.54 -31.63
CA LEU A 18 7.38 -43.76 -30.93
C LEU A 18 8.29 -44.67 -31.77
N ALA A 19 8.27 -44.54 -33.10
CA ALA A 19 9.08 -45.35 -34.01
C ALA A 19 10.48 -44.78 -34.32
N SER A 20 10.79 -43.53 -33.95
CA SER A 20 12.11 -42.92 -34.20
C SER A 20 13.16 -43.12 -33.08
N CYS A 21 12.80 -43.75 -31.97
CA CYS A 21 13.75 -44.16 -30.93
C CYS A 21 13.98 -45.69 -30.97
N LYS A 22 14.65 -46.13 -32.03
CA LYS A 22 15.32 -47.43 -32.09
C LYS A 22 16.75 -47.21 -32.57
N ASP A 23 17.69 -47.28 -31.64
CA ASP A 23 18.91 -48.10 -31.74
C ASP A 23 19.62 -48.07 -30.36
N THR A 24 19.43 -49.12 -29.56
CA THR A 24 20.43 -50.16 -29.22
C THR A 24 21.58 -49.68 -28.32
N HIS A 25 21.54 -50.06 -27.04
CA HIS A 25 22.50 -51.03 -26.50
C HIS A 25 21.91 -51.78 -25.31
N ARG A 26 21.92 -53.11 -25.43
CA ARG A 26 21.44 -54.09 -24.45
C ARG A 26 22.49 -54.31 -23.36
N SER A 27 22.06 -54.34 -22.11
CA SER A 27 22.57 -55.30 -21.11
C SER A 27 21.43 -55.71 -20.17
N LYS A 28 21.15 -57.01 -20.15
CA LYS A 28 20.14 -57.68 -19.30
C LYS A 28 20.55 -57.68 -17.82
N PRO A 29 19.60 -57.99 -16.89
CA PRO A 29 19.57 -57.45 -15.54
C PRO A 29 20.22 -58.36 -14.50
N SER A 30 20.68 -57.77 -13.39
CA SER A 30 20.94 -58.50 -12.15
C SER A 30 20.10 -57.94 -10.99
N ARG A 31 19.08 -58.71 -10.62
CA ARG A 31 18.39 -58.79 -9.31
C ARG A 31 17.72 -57.54 -8.74
N LEU A 32 16.38 -57.63 -8.71
CA LEU A 32 15.47 -56.93 -7.79
C LEU A 32 16.00 -56.96 -6.34
N LYS A 33 16.18 -55.77 -5.76
CA LYS A 33 15.91 -55.54 -4.34
C LYS A 33 14.69 -54.63 -4.25
N HIS A 34 13.68 -55.09 -3.52
CA HIS A 34 12.50 -54.32 -3.17
C HIS A 34 12.91 -53.12 -2.33
N ASP A 35 12.70 -51.91 -2.85
CA ASP A 35 12.52 -50.72 -2.03
C ASP A 35 11.04 -50.33 -2.11
N HIS A 36 10.36 -50.39 -0.97
CA HIS A 36 9.02 -49.88 -0.80
C HIS A 36 9.06 -48.34 -0.82
N THR A 37 8.75 -47.75 -1.96
CA THR A 37 8.37 -46.33 -2.04
C THR A 37 6.92 -46.17 -1.61
N LEU A 38 6.70 -45.71 -0.38
CA LEU A 38 5.41 -45.16 0.06
C LEU A 38 5.62 -43.73 0.57
N LEU A 39 5.66 -42.80 -0.38
CA LEU A 39 5.33 -41.39 -0.19
C LEU A 39 4.60 -40.93 -1.48
N PRO A 40 3.47 -40.20 -1.39
CA PRO A 40 2.86 -39.62 -2.57
C PRO A 40 3.63 -38.37 -3.00
N ASN A 41 4.27 -38.46 -4.15
CA ASN A 41 4.71 -37.30 -4.93
C ASN A 41 3.46 -36.52 -5.37
N TYR A 42 3.29 -35.30 -4.87
CA TYR A 42 2.53 -34.26 -5.57
C TYR A 42 3.50 -33.16 -5.99
N ALA A 43 4.18 -33.43 -7.10
CA ALA A 43 4.71 -32.40 -7.98
C ALA A 43 4.00 -32.58 -9.32
N ASN A 44 3.09 -31.66 -9.61
CA ASN A 44 2.65 -31.32 -10.97
C ASN A 44 1.91 -29.98 -10.91
N LEU A 45 2.67 -28.90 -10.77
CA LEU A 45 2.37 -27.66 -11.47
C LEU A 45 3.71 -27.05 -11.90
N ILE A 46 3.84 -26.86 -13.22
CA ILE A 46 4.87 -26.16 -14.00
C ILE A 46 5.92 -27.05 -14.68
N LYS A 47 6.01 -26.81 -15.99
CA LYS A 47 6.79 -27.42 -17.06
C LYS A 47 8.29 -27.47 -16.81
N ASP A 48 8.88 -28.47 -17.44
CA ASP A 48 10.31 -28.68 -17.70
C ASP A 48 11.06 -27.43 -18.15
N ASP A 49 12.24 -27.22 -17.57
CA ASP A 49 13.44 -26.89 -18.34
C ASP A 49 14.61 -27.73 -17.82
N GLN A 50 15.11 -28.59 -18.71
CA GLN A 50 16.32 -29.39 -18.53
C GLN A 50 17.55 -28.50 -18.78
N ASN A 51 18.51 -28.49 -17.85
CA ASN A 51 19.93 -28.81 -18.10
C ASN A 51 20.87 -28.29 -16.99
N ARG A 52 21.49 -29.21 -16.25
CA ARG A 52 22.93 -29.59 -16.34
C ARG A 52 23.41 -30.18 -15.01
N GLN A 53 23.74 -31.47 -15.08
CA GLN A 53 24.61 -32.15 -14.13
C GLN A 53 26.00 -31.50 -14.10
N ASN A 54 26.64 -31.51 -12.94
CA ASN A 54 27.99 -32.03 -12.84
C ASN A 54 28.20 -32.73 -11.49
N ASN A 55 28.69 -33.97 -11.62
CA ASN A 55 29.11 -34.85 -10.55
C ASN A 55 30.29 -34.26 -9.79
N ASP A 56 30.44 -34.61 -8.51
CA ASP A 56 31.71 -35.21 -8.11
C ASP A 56 31.57 -36.21 -6.96
N LYS A 57 32.40 -37.25 -7.10
CA LYS A 57 32.45 -38.49 -6.35
C LYS A 57 33.44 -38.40 -5.19
N ARG A 58 33.11 -39.19 -4.15
CA ARG A 58 34.00 -39.94 -3.24
C ARG A 58 34.74 -39.19 -2.13
N GLY A 59 34.75 -39.84 -0.97
CA GLY A 59 35.67 -39.59 0.14
C GLY A 59 35.24 -40.37 1.39
N ASP A 60 35.68 -41.62 1.49
CA ASP A 60 35.56 -42.52 2.64
C ASP A 60 36.13 -41.91 3.94
N SER A 61 35.55 -42.27 5.11
CA SER A 61 36.25 -43.13 6.10
C SER A 61 35.45 -43.24 7.40
N ILE A 62 35.12 -44.47 7.75
CA ILE A 62 34.71 -44.95 9.07
C ILE A 62 35.94 -44.95 9.99
N ASN A 63 35.81 -44.54 11.25
CA ASN A 63 36.61 -45.09 12.34
C ASN A 63 35.77 -45.21 13.62
N ASN A 64 35.58 -46.46 14.03
CA ASN A 64 35.14 -46.91 15.34
C ASN A 64 36.37 -46.99 16.24
N ASP A 65 36.27 -46.59 17.51
CA ASP A 65 37.08 -47.20 18.56
C ASP A 65 36.33 -47.21 19.90
N ASN A 66 36.32 -48.41 20.48
CA ASN A 66 35.75 -48.82 21.76
C ASN A 66 36.77 -48.61 22.90
N LYS A 67 36.32 -48.33 24.14
CA LYS A 67 36.68 -49.11 25.37
C LYS A 67 36.11 -48.52 26.68
N ASN A 68 35.23 -49.32 27.31
CA ASN A 68 35.10 -49.73 28.72
C ASN A 68 35.70 -48.89 29.88
N HIS A 69 34.92 -48.63 30.95
CA HIS A 69 34.88 -49.47 32.18
C HIS A 69 33.84 -49.01 33.24
N ASN A 70 33.39 -50.00 34.04
CA ASN A 70 32.31 -50.07 35.03
C ASN A 70 32.63 -49.59 36.47
N ASN A 71 31.55 -49.65 37.30
CA ASN A 71 31.42 -49.83 38.77
C ASN A 71 31.22 -48.55 39.62
N GLN A 72 30.36 -48.47 40.66
CA GLN A 72 29.58 -49.46 41.45
C GLN A 72 28.62 -48.70 42.42
N ASN A 73 27.45 -49.30 42.75
CA ASN A 73 26.75 -49.45 44.07
C ASN A 73 26.53 -48.22 45.02
N ASN A 74 25.53 -48.09 45.92
CA ASN A 74 24.49 -48.96 46.50
C ASN A 74 23.48 -48.15 47.39
N HIS A 75 22.27 -48.71 47.58
CA HIS A 75 21.33 -48.65 48.74
C HIS A 75 20.78 -47.29 49.29
N ASN A 76 19.48 -47.13 49.62
CA ASN A 76 18.75 -47.82 50.68
C ASN A 76 17.20 -47.71 50.54
N ALA A 77 16.50 -48.69 51.13
CA ALA A 77 15.04 -48.90 51.13
C ALA A 77 14.40 -48.73 52.54
N ASN A 78 13.06 -48.88 52.58
CA ASN A 78 12.12 -49.18 53.69
C ASN A 78 11.24 -48.00 54.17
N ASN A 79 9.90 -48.06 53.97
CA ASN A 79 8.80 -48.63 54.80
C ASN A 79 8.05 -47.47 55.50
N ASP A 80 6.76 -47.45 55.87
CA ASP A 80 5.59 -48.33 55.83
C ASP A 80 4.35 -47.48 56.26
N ASN A 81 3.14 -48.05 56.09
CA ASN A 81 1.86 -47.78 56.78
C ASN A 81 0.99 -46.57 56.36
N SER A 82 -0.35 -46.57 56.43
CA SER A 82 -1.47 -47.53 56.30
C SER A 82 -2.74 -46.79 56.76
N ILE A 83 -3.88 -47.03 56.07
CA ILE A 83 -5.24 -47.20 56.63
C ILE A 83 -6.18 -45.98 56.86
N ASN A 84 -7.37 -46.12 56.24
CA ASN A 84 -8.74 -45.65 56.56
C ASN A 84 -9.06 -44.14 56.51
N SER A 85 -10.27 -43.65 56.28
CA SER A 85 -11.61 -44.11 55.85
C SER A 85 -12.47 -42.84 56.06
N GLU A 86 -13.40 -42.41 55.20
CA GLU A 86 -14.83 -42.57 55.46
C GLU A 86 -15.65 -41.80 54.41
N TYR A 87 -16.86 -42.30 54.26
CA TYR A 87 -17.90 -42.03 53.28
C TYR A 87 -18.64 -40.68 53.42
N LEU A 88 -19.37 -40.34 52.34
CA LEU A 88 -20.77 -39.87 52.25
C LEU A 88 -21.06 -38.45 51.68
N LYS A 89 -21.90 -38.52 50.62
CA LYS A 89 -23.08 -37.69 50.27
C LYS A 89 -22.91 -36.43 49.41
N THR A 90 -23.24 -36.62 48.12
CA THR A 90 -24.34 -35.97 47.35
C THR A 90 -24.96 -34.71 47.97
N SER A 91 -25.27 -33.62 47.25
CA SER A 91 -26.29 -33.61 46.19
C SER A 91 -26.57 -32.20 45.61
N HIS A 92 -26.98 -32.17 44.33
CA HIS A 92 -27.90 -31.25 43.64
C HIS A 92 -27.49 -29.84 43.15
N LEU A 93 -27.63 -29.71 41.83
CA LEU A 93 -27.82 -28.49 41.03
C LEU A 93 -28.95 -27.59 41.57
N GLN A 94 -28.74 -26.26 41.48
CA GLN A 94 -29.80 -25.31 41.10
C GLN A 94 -29.24 -24.28 40.12
N ASN A 95 -29.94 -24.12 38.99
CA ASN A 95 -29.80 -23.02 38.03
C ASN A 95 -30.32 -21.72 38.65
N SER A 96 -29.60 -20.62 38.47
CA SER A 96 -30.23 -19.32 38.21
C SER A 96 -29.33 -18.45 37.35
N SER A 97 -29.87 -18.05 36.21
CA SER A 97 -29.35 -17.02 35.33
C SER A 97 -29.59 -15.64 35.93
N THR A 98 -28.56 -14.81 36.05
CA THR A 98 -28.73 -13.36 36.17
C THR A 98 -27.59 -12.61 35.49
N ILE A 99 -27.98 -11.86 34.46
CA ILE A 99 -27.27 -10.71 33.90
C ILE A 99 -27.00 -9.72 35.04
N VAL A 100 -25.75 -9.32 35.26
CA VAL A 100 -25.40 -8.23 36.19
C VAL A 100 -24.60 -7.15 35.45
N HIS A 101 -25.10 -5.93 35.58
CA HIS A 101 -24.61 -4.67 35.05
C HIS A 101 -23.19 -4.32 35.53
N LEU A 102 -22.37 -3.83 34.61
CA LEU A 102 -21.12 -3.10 34.87
C LEU A 102 -21.44 -1.70 35.38
N ASN A 103 -21.51 -1.52 36.69
CA ASN A 103 -21.37 -0.21 37.35
C ASN A 103 -21.01 -0.48 38.81
N ASP A 104 -19.70 -0.56 39.10
CA ASP A 104 -19.07 -0.18 40.39
C ASP A 104 -17.60 -0.61 40.46
N HIS A 105 -16.77 -0.13 39.52
CA HIS A 105 -15.33 -0.12 39.73
C HIS A 105 -14.82 1.33 39.72
N LYS A 106 -14.46 1.81 40.92
CA LYS A 106 -13.71 3.05 41.11
C LYS A 106 -12.36 2.91 40.39
N ILE A 107 -12.10 3.84 39.48
CA ILE A 107 -10.83 4.00 38.78
C ILE A 107 -9.76 4.36 39.81
N THR A 108 -8.87 3.42 40.14
CA THR A 108 -7.63 3.72 40.84
C THR A 108 -6.58 4.17 39.83
N ILE A 109 -6.38 5.48 39.80
CA ILE A 109 -5.30 6.16 39.08
C ILE A 109 -3.99 5.84 39.81
N ASN A 110 -3.38 4.69 39.49
CA ASN A 110 -1.96 4.37 39.59
C ASN A 110 -1.78 2.87 39.26
N PRO A 111 -1.20 2.49 38.11
CA PRO A 111 -0.90 1.08 37.86
C PRO A 111 0.23 0.64 38.79
N ALA A 112 -0.10 -0.17 39.79
CA ALA A 112 0.89 -0.94 40.53
C ALA A 112 1.64 -1.83 39.54
N ARG A 113 2.97 -1.70 39.55
CA ARG A 113 3.92 -2.43 38.72
C ARG A 113 3.64 -3.94 38.74
N TYR A 114 3.50 -4.52 37.55
CA TYR A 114 3.66 -5.94 37.19
C TYR A 114 3.44 -6.97 38.32
N SER A 115 2.24 -7.54 38.41
CA SER A 115 2.04 -8.84 39.07
C SER A 115 2.60 -9.96 38.20
N TYR A 116 3.89 -10.24 38.35
CA TYR A 116 4.51 -11.46 37.87
C TYR A 116 3.88 -12.66 38.59
N ILE A 117 3.12 -13.49 37.88
CA ILE A 117 2.76 -14.83 38.37
C ILE A 117 4.00 -15.72 38.20
N GLN A 118 4.68 -15.94 39.32
CA GLN A 118 5.77 -16.89 39.46
C GLN A 118 5.21 -18.31 39.28
N ARG A 119 5.77 -19.08 38.34
CA ARG A 119 5.28 -20.40 37.88
C ARG A 119 5.44 -21.54 38.90
N SER A 120 5.46 -21.27 40.21
CA SER A 120 5.78 -22.28 41.24
C SER A 120 4.87 -22.30 42.48
N LYS A 121 3.63 -21.81 42.40
CA LYS A 121 2.65 -22.02 43.48
C LYS A 121 1.26 -22.39 42.93
N LEU A 122 1.06 -23.68 42.64
CA LEU A 122 -0.26 -24.28 42.35
C LEU A 122 -1.15 -24.42 43.60
N TYR A 123 -0.68 -23.90 44.73
CA TYR A 123 -1.20 -24.15 46.07
C TYR A 123 -0.99 -22.89 46.92
N GLY A 124 -2.10 -22.28 47.34
CA GLY A 124 -2.10 -21.14 48.26
C GLY A 124 -2.81 -21.51 49.56
N LEU A 125 -2.29 -21.03 50.68
CA LEU A 125 -2.89 -21.25 52.00
C LEU A 125 -4.14 -20.36 52.11
N ASN A 126 -5.30 -20.95 52.34
CA ASN A 126 -6.53 -20.19 52.56
C ASN A 126 -6.50 -19.57 53.97
N PRO A 127 -6.52 -18.23 54.11
CA PRO A 127 -6.29 -17.55 55.39
C PRO A 127 -7.41 -17.77 56.42
N ASN A 128 -8.56 -18.31 56.01
CA ASN A 128 -9.67 -18.57 56.91
C ASN A 128 -9.63 -19.96 57.56
N ASN A 129 -8.88 -20.93 57.01
CA ASN A 129 -8.85 -22.30 57.52
C ASN A 129 -7.46 -22.97 57.52
N ASN A 130 -6.40 -22.25 57.10
CA ASN A 130 -5.01 -22.71 57.04
C ASN A 130 -4.77 -23.99 56.22
N LYS A 131 -5.71 -24.39 55.34
CA LYS A 131 -5.50 -25.49 54.40
C LYS A 131 -4.95 -24.99 53.07
N ILE A 132 -4.13 -25.83 52.45
CA ILE A 132 -3.56 -25.61 51.12
C ILE A 132 -4.57 -26.12 50.09
N GLU A 133 -5.19 -25.20 49.35
CA GLU A 133 -6.19 -25.54 48.31
C GLU A 133 -5.70 -25.14 46.92
N ASN A 134 -6.14 -25.90 45.91
CA ASN A 134 -5.83 -25.66 44.50
C ASN A 134 -6.78 -24.57 43.97
N ILE A 135 -6.21 -23.42 43.60
CA ILE A 135 -6.95 -22.20 43.25
C ILE A 135 -7.58 -22.29 41.83
N ASN A 136 -7.36 -23.39 41.10
CA ASN A 136 -7.79 -23.50 39.69
C ASN A 136 -9.27 -23.87 39.45
N ASN A 137 -10.10 -24.09 40.47
CA ASN A 137 -11.49 -24.51 40.24
C ASN A 137 -12.47 -23.37 39.90
N GLU A 138 -12.07 -22.10 39.96
CA GLU A 138 -12.97 -20.96 39.65
C GLU A 138 -12.67 -20.23 38.33
N LEU A 139 -11.70 -20.68 37.52
CA LEU A 139 -11.46 -20.11 36.21
C LEU A 139 -11.95 -21.09 35.13
N HIS A 140 -13.16 -20.85 34.63
CA HIS A 140 -13.59 -21.29 33.30
C HIS A 140 -12.60 -20.74 32.27
N THR A 141 -11.53 -21.47 32.05
CA THR A 141 -10.49 -21.14 31.08
C THR A 141 -11.05 -21.42 29.70
N VAL A 142 -11.46 -20.35 29.01
CA VAL A 142 -11.34 -20.30 27.55
C VAL A 142 -9.89 -20.74 27.26
N PRO A 143 -9.66 -21.79 26.46
CA PRO A 143 -8.31 -22.24 26.15
C PRO A 143 -7.66 -21.17 25.28
N ASN A 144 -7.01 -20.20 25.93
CA ASN A 144 -5.97 -19.37 25.33
C ASN A 144 -4.81 -20.29 24.98
N SER A 145 -4.94 -20.97 23.85
CA SER A 145 -3.91 -21.77 23.18
C SER A 145 -2.89 -20.88 22.49
N PHE A 146 -2.41 -19.86 23.20
CA PHE A 146 -1.23 -19.10 22.81
C PHE A 146 -0.08 -19.52 23.70
N ALA A 147 0.76 -20.42 23.18
CA ALA A 147 2.14 -20.47 23.61
C ALA A 147 2.75 -19.09 23.27
N GLN A 148 2.77 -18.19 24.25
CA GLN A 148 3.63 -17.02 24.22
C GLN A 148 5.05 -17.56 24.35
N TYR A 149 5.84 -17.46 23.28
CA TYR A 149 7.28 -17.45 23.44
C TYR A 149 7.59 -16.29 24.40
N PHE A 150 8.33 -16.58 25.47
CA PHE A 150 9.11 -15.53 26.10
C PHE A 150 9.94 -14.91 24.97
N VAL A 151 9.69 -13.63 24.69
CA VAL A 151 10.53 -12.84 23.81
C VAL A 151 11.89 -12.73 24.50
N TYR A 152 12.73 -13.75 24.35
CA TYR A 152 14.17 -13.58 24.47
C TYR A 152 14.59 -12.82 23.22
N SER A 153 14.38 -11.51 23.20
CA SER A 153 14.95 -10.71 22.13
C SER A 153 15.50 -9.42 22.72
N ASN A 154 16.79 -9.46 23.01
CA ASN A 154 17.67 -8.29 22.87
C ASN A 154 17.80 -7.91 21.37
N ILE A 155 16.73 -8.06 20.58
CA ILE A 155 16.72 -7.64 19.19
C ILE A 155 16.51 -6.14 19.21
N ASN A 156 17.51 -5.47 18.67
CA ASN A 156 17.64 -4.03 18.62
C ASN A 156 16.33 -3.40 18.12
N ARG A 157 15.85 -2.34 18.79
CA ARG A 157 14.64 -1.57 18.41
C ARG A 157 14.65 -1.17 16.92
N THR A 158 15.84 -1.03 16.34
CA THR A 158 16.09 -0.80 14.91
C THR A 158 15.61 -1.93 14.00
N ILE A 159 15.85 -3.20 14.35
CA ILE A 159 15.41 -4.36 13.56
C ILE A 159 13.89 -4.41 13.53
N HIS A 160 13.22 -4.10 14.65
CA HIS A 160 11.77 -4.04 14.70
C HIS A 160 11.17 -2.96 13.77
N LYS A 161 11.82 -1.79 13.67
CA LYS A 161 11.40 -0.73 12.73
C LYS A 161 11.58 -1.10 11.26
N MET A 162 12.46 -2.07 10.97
CA MET A 162 12.68 -2.63 9.64
C MET A 162 11.98 -3.98 9.43
N GLY A 163 11.08 -4.36 10.35
CA GLY A 163 10.40 -5.66 10.32
C GLY A 163 9.53 -5.89 9.07
N TYR A 164 9.15 -4.83 8.34
CA TYR A 164 8.41 -4.94 7.08
C TYR A 164 9.24 -5.48 5.91
N ILE A 165 10.56 -5.50 6.03
CA ILE A 165 11.42 -6.04 4.98
C ILE A 165 11.35 -7.56 5.01
N SER A 166 11.00 -8.16 3.88
CA SER A 166 10.98 -9.60 3.68
C SER A 166 11.40 -9.95 2.26
N ILE A 167 11.73 -11.22 2.03
CA ILE A 167 12.06 -11.78 0.72
C ILE A 167 11.21 -13.01 0.45
N PHE A 168 11.16 -13.42 -0.81
CA PHE A 168 10.62 -14.73 -1.20
C PHE A 168 11.76 -15.72 -1.40
N ASP A 169 11.60 -16.93 -0.88
CA ASP A 169 12.48 -18.04 -1.22
C ASP A 169 12.08 -18.68 -2.57
N GLU A 170 12.83 -19.71 -2.97
CA GLU A 170 12.59 -20.45 -4.22
C GLU A 170 11.24 -21.18 -4.28
N TYR A 171 10.56 -21.35 -3.14
CA TYR A 171 9.23 -21.96 -3.01
C TYR A 171 8.15 -20.91 -2.74
N ASN A 172 8.45 -19.63 -2.96
CA ASN A 172 7.53 -18.52 -2.70
C ASN A 172 7.05 -18.44 -1.22
N ASN A 173 7.89 -18.88 -0.27
CA ASN A 173 7.68 -18.62 1.16
C ASN A 173 8.28 -17.26 1.52
N ILE A 174 7.62 -16.57 2.45
CA ILE A 174 8.08 -15.27 2.94
C ILE A 174 9.08 -15.49 4.08
N VAL A 175 10.30 -15.02 3.88
CA VAL A 175 11.34 -14.92 4.93
C VAL A 175 11.34 -13.48 5.43
N SER A 176 10.95 -13.29 6.69
CA SER A 176 10.70 -11.99 7.29
C SER A 176 11.78 -11.61 8.31
N LEU A 177 11.99 -10.31 8.50
CA LEU A 177 12.71 -9.78 9.65
C LEU A 177 11.86 -9.67 10.91
N SER A 178 10.53 -9.76 10.78
CA SER A 178 9.61 -9.77 11.92
C SER A 178 9.37 -11.19 12.42
N LEU A 179 9.17 -11.32 13.73
CA LEU A 179 8.88 -12.59 14.38
C LEU A 179 7.61 -13.24 13.80
N PRO A 180 7.56 -14.58 13.65
CA PRO A 180 8.60 -15.57 13.99
C PRO A 180 9.60 -15.82 12.84
N TYR A 181 9.84 -14.84 11.97
CA TYR A 181 10.73 -14.85 10.79
C TYR A 181 10.30 -15.76 9.64
N HIS A 182 9.58 -16.85 9.93
CA HIS A 182 9.10 -17.79 8.93
C HIS A 182 7.82 -18.51 9.37
N ALA A 183 6.88 -18.70 8.44
CA ALA A 183 5.58 -19.35 8.72
C ALA A 183 5.71 -20.79 9.24
N ARG A 184 6.81 -21.49 8.92
CA ARG A 184 7.08 -22.86 9.39
C ARG A 184 7.14 -22.97 10.91
N VAL A 185 7.56 -21.92 11.62
CA VAL A 185 7.54 -21.93 13.09
C VAL A 185 6.11 -22.12 13.59
N TYR A 186 5.15 -21.35 13.06
CA TYR A 186 3.75 -21.49 13.45
C TYR A 186 3.13 -22.81 12.99
N TYR A 187 3.49 -23.32 11.82
CA TYR A 187 3.08 -24.66 11.38
C TYR A 187 3.47 -25.74 12.40
N LEU A 188 4.73 -25.79 12.83
CA LEU A 188 5.21 -26.79 13.78
C LEU A 188 4.57 -26.60 15.17
N MET A 189 4.31 -25.35 15.56
CA MET A 189 3.56 -25.04 16.79
C MET A 189 2.11 -25.51 16.74
N GLU A 190 1.44 -25.39 15.58
CA GLU A 190 0.08 -25.92 15.40
C GLU A 190 0.06 -27.45 15.51
N LEU A 191 1.02 -28.15 14.88
CA LEU A 191 1.15 -29.60 15.03
C LEU A 191 1.42 -30.02 16.48
N LYS A 192 2.24 -29.26 17.20
CA LYS A 192 2.42 -29.46 18.64
C LYS A 192 1.09 -29.32 19.38
N ASN A 193 0.34 -28.25 19.12
CA ASN A 193 -0.94 -28.00 19.79
C ASN A 193 -1.94 -29.13 19.55
N TYR A 194 -1.97 -29.70 18.34
CA TYR A 194 -2.83 -30.84 18.02
C TYR A 194 -2.38 -32.09 18.77
N SER A 195 -1.07 -32.29 18.88
CA SER A 195 -0.45 -33.46 19.49
C SER A 195 -0.58 -33.50 21.02
N VAL A 196 -0.58 -32.33 21.69
CA VAL A 196 -0.75 -32.24 23.15
C VAL A 196 -2.09 -32.81 23.63
N LEU A 197 -3.09 -32.90 22.76
CA LEU A 197 -4.40 -33.49 23.08
C LEU A 197 -4.38 -35.02 23.12
N TYR A 198 -3.32 -35.65 22.62
CA TYR A 198 -3.06 -37.07 22.68
C TYR A 198 -2.08 -37.37 23.81
N SER A 199 -2.52 -38.07 24.86
CA SER A 199 -1.67 -38.37 26.01
C SER A 199 -0.48 -39.23 25.63
N GLU A 200 -0.62 -40.09 24.62
CA GLU A 200 0.44 -40.93 24.06
C GLU A 200 1.54 -40.14 23.35
N LEU A 201 1.22 -38.95 22.81
CA LEU A 201 2.21 -38.08 22.15
C LEU A 201 2.92 -37.15 23.13
N GLN A 202 2.60 -37.19 24.42
CA GLN A 202 3.18 -36.27 25.39
C GLN A 202 4.72 -36.37 25.43
N PHE A 203 5.26 -37.59 25.39
CA PHE A 203 6.71 -37.81 25.32
C PHE A 203 7.30 -37.25 24.02
N ASP A 204 6.62 -37.46 22.89
CA ASP A 204 7.06 -36.99 21.58
C ASP A 204 7.08 -35.47 21.50
N VAL A 205 6.07 -34.81 22.08
CA VAL A 205 6.01 -33.34 22.15
C VAL A 205 7.25 -32.78 22.85
N TYR A 206 7.63 -33.32 24.00
CA TYR A 206 8.81 -32.86 24.73
C TYR A 206 10.13 -33.26 24.05
N SER A 207 10.19 -34.47 23.47
CA SER A 207 11.45 -35.05 22.97
C SER A 207 11.76 -34.70 21.51
N TYR A 208 10.72 -34.41 20.72
CA TYR A 208 10.83 -34.15 19.29
C TYR A 208 10.28 -32.78 18.90
N TYR A 209 9.06 -32.40 19.30
CA TYR A 209 8.45 -31.16 18.81
C TYR A 209 9.18 -29.94 19.36
N ASP A 210 9.33 -29.84 20.68
CA ASP A 210 9.96 -28.67 21.31
C ASP A 210 11.39 -28.41 20.82
N PRO A 211 12.28 -29.42 20.77
CA PRO A 211 13.63 -29.24 20.21
C PRO A 211 13.62 -28.83 18.73
N GLN A 212 12.74 -29.39 17.90
CA GLN A 212 12.70 -29.05 16.48
C GLN A 212 12.12 -27.65 16.24
N ILE A 213 11.06 -27.26 16.96
CA ILE A 213 10.50 -25.90 16.88
C ILE A 213 11.55 -24.87 17.29
N ASP A 214 12.27 -25.09 18.39
CA ASP A 214 13.35 -24.21 18.84
C ASP A 214 14.49 -24.13 17.82
N LYS A 215 14.87 -25.26 17.22
CA LYS A 215 15.91 -25.31 16.18
C LYS A 215 15.50 -24.52 14.93
N VAL A 216 14.26 -24.69 14.46
CA VAL A 216 13.73 -23.95 13.30
C VAL A 216 13.61 -22.47 13.60
N PHE A 217 13.12 -22.10 14.79
CA PHE A 217 13.03 -20.72 15.23
C PHE A 217 14.41 -20.05 15.27
N LYS A 218 15.39 -20.67 15.93
CA LYS A 218 16.78 -20.16 15.99
C LYS A 218 17.44 -20.11 14.62
N GLY A 219 17.16 -21.07 13.75
CA GLY A 219 17.63 -21.06 12.37
C GLY A 219 17.08 -19.87 11.57
N ALA A 220 15.79 -19.58 11.73
CA ALA A 220 15.15 -18.44 11.09
C ALA A 220 15.63 -17.10 11.68
N GLU A 221 15.77 -17.01 13.00
CA GLU A 221 16.31 -15.84 13.71
C GLU A 221 17.76 -15.52 13.29
N LYS A 222 18.57 -16.55 13.08
CA LYS A 222 19.97 -16.40 12.63
C LYS A 222 20.08 -15.65 11.30
N ASN A 223 19.08 -15.76 10.43
CA ASN A 223 19.04 -14.99 9.18
C ASN A 223 19.04 -13.48 9.47
N ALA A 224 18.24 -13.02 10.44
CA ALA A 224 18.19 -11.62 10.85
C ALA A 224 19.46 -11.20 11.60
N ILE A 225 19.98 -12.03 12.51
CA ILE A 225 21.20 -11.73 13.31
C ILE A 225 22.42 -11.54 12.40
N VAL A 226 22.65 -12.44 11.44
CA VAL A 226 23.80 -12.35 10.54
C VAL A 226 23.73 -11.09 9.66
N CYS A 227 22.53 -10.64 9.31
CA CYS A 227 22.30 -9.47 8.48
C CYS A 227 22.14 -8.17 9.29
N GLU A 228 22.34 -8.18 10.62
CA GLU A 228 22.08 -7.03 11.51
C GLU A 228 22.78 -5.74 11.05
N LYS A 229 24.07 -5.83 10.67
CA LYS A 229 24.82 -4.65 10.22
C LYS A 229 24.19 -4.00 8.99
N SER A 230 23.72 -4.80 8.03
CA SER A 230 23.02 -4.31 6.84
C SER A 230 21.69 -3.67 7.20
N ILE A 231 20.94 -4.27 8.13
CA ILE A 231 19.66 -3.74 8.63
C ILE A 231 19.87 -2.37 9.30
N ILE A 232 20.87 -2.24 10.17
CA ILE A 232 21.18 -0.97 10.86
C ILE A 232 21.61 0.11 9.87
N ASN A 233 22.45 -0.24 8.89
CA ASN A 233 22.87 0.69 7.85
C ASN A 233 21.68 1.19 7.03
N LEU A 234 20.82 0.28 6.59
CA LEU A 234 19.62 0.62 5.83
C LEU A 234 18.70 1.51 6.66
N TYR A 235 18.48 1.20 7.94
CA TYR A 235 17.70 2.05 8.85
C TYR A 235 18.23 3.47 8.96
N ASN A 236 19.53 3.63 9.10
CA ASN A 236 20.15 4.94 9.16
C ASN A 236 19.97 5.71 7.84
N ILE A 237 20.06 5.03 6.69
CA ILE A 237 19.84 5.66 5.38
C ILE A 237 18.38 6.09 5.23
N VAL A 238 17.41 5.20 5.48
CA VAL A 238 15.97 5.52 5.41
C VAL A 238 15.64 6.70 6.32
N THR A 239 16.12 6.69 7.57
CA THR A 239 15.89 7.80 8.51
C THR A 239 16.42 9.14 7.98
N ARG A 240 17.55 9.15 7.27
CA ARG A 240 18.11 10.38 6.67
C ARG A 240 17.36 10.82 5.42
N LEU A 241 16.92 9.86 4.60
CA LEU A 241 16.12 10.12 3.39
C LEU A 241 14.70 10.62 3.72
N GLU A 242 14.11 10.16 4.83
CA GLU A 242 12.81 10.61 5.35
C GLU A 242 12.86 11.93 6.12
N ASN A 243 14.05 12.39 6.54
CA ASN A 243 14.18 13.65 7.28
C ASN A 243 15.50 14.38 6.99
N PRO A 244 15.75 14.76 5.73
CA PRO A 244 17.04 15.35 5.36
C PRO A 244 17.33 16.69 6.04
N GLY A 245 16.30 17.45 6.41
CA GLY A 245 16.43 18.73 7.10
C GLY A 245 17.03 18.60 8.50
N HIS A 246 16.77 17.50 9.19
CA HIS A 246 17.38 17.22 10.50
C HIS A 246 18.87 16.85 10.38
N TYR A 247 19.29 16.31 9.24
CA TYR A 247 20.65 15.81 9.01
C TYR A 247 21.50 16.71 8.11
N ASN A 248 21.04 17.94 7.81
CA ASN A 248 21.72 18.90 6.94
C ASN A 248 22.14 18.31 5.58
N ASN A 249 21.30 17.44 5.01
CA ASN A 249 21.62 16.74 3.77
C ASN A 249 21.35 17.64 2.55
N SER A 250 22.35 17.80 1.67
CA SER A 250 22.20 18.56 0.42
C SER A 250 21.51 17.72 -0.65
N ARG A 251 20.87 18.35 -1.64
CA ARG A 251 20.19 17.64 -2.74
C ARG A 251 21.12 16.67 -3.52
N GLN A 252 22.39 17.05 -3.72
CA GLN A 252 23.37 16.19 -4.39
C GLN A 252 23.75 14.96 -3.55
N ASN A 253 23.88 15.14 -2.23
CA ASN A 253 24.14 14.03 -1.31
C ASN A 253 22.91 13.13 -1.18
N TYR A 254 21.69 13.69 -1.24
CA TYR A 254 20.44 12.94 -1.21
C TYR A 254 20.32 11.93 -2.37
N SER A 255 20.62 12.34 -3.60
CA SER A 255 20.58 11.42 -4.74
C SER A 255 21.59 10.27 -4.59
N LYS A 256 22.79 10.55 -4.06
CA LYS A 256 23.78 9.50 -3.75
C LYS A 256 23.27 8.56 -2.66
N GLU A 257 22.67 9.10 -1.59
CA GLU A 257 22.08 8.29 -0.52
C GLU A 257 20.90 7.44 -0.99
N ARG A 258 20.08 7.91 -1.94
CA ARG A 258 19.01 7.11 -2.56
C ARG A 258 19.59 5.93 -3.35
N ASN A 259 20.63 6.14 -4.14
CA ASN A 259 21.30 5.05 -4.85
C ASN A 259 21.98 4.05 -3.88
N ASP A 260 22.53 4.56 -2.77
CA ASP A 260 23.10 3.72 -1.72
C ASP A 260 22.01 2.94 -0.97
N TYR A 261 20.82 3.51 -0.76
CA TYR A 261 19.65 2.82 -0.22
C TYR A 261 19.29 1.59 -1.07
N GLU A 262 19.11 1.76 -2.38
CA GLU A 262 18.74 0.66 -3.29
C GLU A 262 19.77 -0.48 -3.24
N ARG A 263 21.07 -0.12 -3.25
CA ARG A 263 22.16 -1.09 -3.15
C ARG A 263 22.15 -1.83 -1.81
N GLN A 264 21.89 -1.13 -0.71
CA GLN A 264 21.85 -1.73 0.63
C GLN A 264 20.61 -2.61 0.83
N LEU A 265 19.46 -2.25 0.26
CA LEU A 265 18.26 -3.07 0.27
C LEU A 265 18.50 -4.39 -0.48
N ALA A 266 19.05 -4.33 -1.70
CA ALA A 266 19.39 -5.53 -2.47
C ALA A 266 20.42 -6.42 -1.73
N SER A 267 21.46 -5.82 -1.14
CA SER A 267 22.44 -6.54 -0.32
C SER A 267 21.83 -7.22 0.90
N LEU A 268 20.84 -6.57 1.55
CA LEU A 268 20.08 -7.16 2.64
C LEU A 268 19.23 -8.35 2.16
N HIS A 269 18.55 -8.21 1.02
CA HIS A 269 17.79 -9.31 0.42
C HIS A 269 18.68 -10.52 0.11
N ASP A 270 19.84 -10.30 -0.51
CA ASP A 270 20.83 -11.36 -0.78
C ASP A 270 21.34 -12.01 0.51
N CYS A 271 21.60 -11.21 1.54
CA CYS A 271 22.03 -11.71 2.85
C CYS A 271 20.96 -12.64 3.46
N LEU A 272 19.69 -12.21 3.45
CA LEU A 272 18.59 -13.01 3.97
C LEU A 272 18.41 -14.31 3.20
N LEU A 273 18.45 -14.26 1.87
CA LEU A 273 18.23 -15.42 1.01
C LEU A 273 19.34 -16.47 1.18
N ASN A 274 20.60 -16.02 1.20
CA ASN A 274 21.75 -16.91 1.34
C ASN A 274 21.78 -17.59 2.72
N ASN A 275 21.39 -16.88 3.78
CA ASN A 275 21.31 -17.47 5.11
C ASN A 275 20.11 -18.40 5.26
N HIS A 276 18.95 -18.04 4.71
CA HIS A 276 17.79 -18.92 4.65
C HIS A 276 18.12 -20.26 3.97
N LYS A 277 18.76 -20.22 2.79
CA LYS A 277 19.19 -21.43 2.07
C LYS A 277 20.12 -22.33 2.91
N LYS A 278 21.05 -21.74 3.68
CA LYS A 278 21.93 -22.51 4.57
C LYS A 278 21.17 -23.20 5.70
N ASN A 279 20.15 -22.54 6.24
CA ASN A 279 19.37 -23.02 7.38
C ASN A 279 18.14 -23.86 6.96
N TYR A 280 17.79 -23.90 5.67
CA TYR A 280 16.60 -24.59 5.16
C TYR A 280 16.60 -26.10 5.44
N LYS A 281 17.77 -26.73 5.50
CA LYS A 281 17.91 -28.15 5.84
C LYS A 281 17.32 -28.48 7.22
N ASP A 282 17.45 -27.58 8.18
CA ASP A 282 16.91 -27.78 9.53
C ASP A 282 15.38 -27.71 9.53
N ILE A 283 14.78 -26.93 8.62
CA ILE A 283 13.32 -26.86 8.42
C ILE A 283 12.80 -28.20 7.89
N ILE A 284 13.40 -28.74 6.82
CA ILE A 284 12.98 -30.03 6.25
C ILE A 284 13.12 -31.17 7.28
N TYR A 285 14.21 -31.15 8.06
CA TYR A 285 14.45 -32.17 9.08
C TYR A 285 13.40 -32.13 10.19
N ALA A 286 13.00 -30.93 10.63
CA ALA A 286 11.94 -30.75 11.60
C ALA A 286 10.59 -31.28 11.10
N ASP A 287 10.22 -30.93 9.86
CA ASP A 287 8.98 -31.39 9.21
C ASP A 287 8.89 -32.93 9.19
N THR A 288 9.99 -33.59 8.82
CA THR A 288 10.06 -35.06 8.76
C THR A 288 9.93 -35.69 10.15
N THR A 289 10.69 -35.18 11.13
CA THR A 289 10.69 -35.71 12.50
C THR A 289 9.30 -35.62 13.14
N ILE A 290 8.63 -34.47 12.97
CA ILE A 290 7.29 -34.27 13.50
C ILE A 290 6.27 -35.14 12.75
N PHE A 291 6.34 -35.23 11.42
CA PHE A 291 5.46 -36.10 10.65
C PHE A 291 5.56 -37.57 11.08
N ASP A 292 6.78 -38.06 11.31
CA ASP A 292 6.99 -39.42 11.79
C ASP A 292 6.33 -39.58 13.15
N SER A 293 6.60 -38.73 14.13
CA SER A 293 6.01 -38.87 15.48
C SER A 293 4.47 -39.03 15.52
N LEU A 294 3.74 -38.47 14.55
CA LEU A 294 2.28 -38.66 14.44
C LEU A 294 1.86 -40.13 14.20
N GLN A 295 2.78 -41.03 13.84
CA GLN A 295 2.53 -42.47 13.77
C GLN A 295 2.17 -43.10 15.12
N HIS A 296 2.61 -42.47 16.22
CA HIS A 296 2.37 -42.94 17.58
C HIS A 296 0.97 -42.61 18.09
N ILE A 297 0.16 -41.87 17.31
CA ILE A 297 -1.28 -41.68 17.59
C ILE A 297 -1.94 -43.05 17.74
N HIS A 298 -2.58 -43.26 18.88
CA HIS A 298 -3.32 -44.47 19.16
C HIS A 298 -4.62 -44.49 18.35
N CYS A 299 -4.89 -45.62 17.70
CA CYS A 299 -6.11 -45.85 16.93
C CYS A 299 -6.74 -47.16 17.39
N TRP A 300 -8.07 -47.17 17.50
CA TRP A 300 -8.82 -48.29 18.09
C TRP A 300 -8.66 -49.59 17.27
N SER A 301 -8.44 -49.47 15.97
CA SER A 301 -7.85 -50.52 15.13
C SER A 301 -6.69 -49.95 14.32
N SER A 302 -5.80 -50.81 13.80
CA SER A 302 -4.59 -50.43 13.06
C SER A 302 -4.84 -49.38 11.97
N ASP A 303 -6.02 -49.41 11.36
CA ASP A 303 -6.39 -48.61 10.20
C ASP A 303 -7.60 -47.70 10.43
N LYS A 304 -8.10 -47.58 11.67
CA LYS A 304 -9.25 -46.70 11.99
C LYS A 304 -8.97 -45.83 13.20
N CYS A 305 -8.68 -44.58 12.93
CA CYS A 305 -8.43 -43.52 13.89
C CYS A 305 -9.66 -42.62 14.01
N SER A 306 -10.02 -42.23 15.23
CA SER A 306 -11.11 -41.28 15.45
C SER A 306 -10.75 -39.92 14.86
N SER A 307 -11.63 -39.35 14.04
CA SER A 307 -11.43 -38.03 13.43
C SER A 307 -11.85 -36.87 14.36
N ARG A 308 -12.31 -37.16 15.58
CA ARG A 308 -12.95 -36.17 16.47
C ARG A 308 -12.05 -34.97 16.75
N LEU A 309 -10.83 -35.22 17.23
CA LEU A 309 -9.88 -34.15 17.58
C LEU A 309 -9.47 -33.33 16.36
N TYR A 310 -9.33 -33.97 15.19
CA TYR A 310 -9.07 -33.28 13.93
C TYR A 310 -10.21 -32.30 13.60
N ARG A 311 -11.47 -32.73 13.70
CA ARG A 311 -12.63 -31.85 13.47
C ARG A 311 -12.69 -30.71 14.48
N ASP A 312 -12.34 -30.96 15.74
CA ASP A 312 -12.30 -29.90 16.77
C ASP A 312 -11.24 -28.84 16.42
N MET A 313 -10.05 -29.24 15.96
CA MET A 313 -9.01 -28.31 15.51
C MET A 313 -9.42 -27.54 14.25
N LEU A 314 -10.06 -28.24 13.30
CA LEU A 314 -10.59 -27.62 12.08
C LEU A 314 -11.63 -26.53 12.41
N ASN A 315 -12.55 -26.81 13.33
CA ASN A 315 -13.54 -25.85 13.82
C ASN A 315 -12.89 -24.62 14.49
N ILE A 316 -11.78 -24.80 15.22
CA ILE A 316 -11.03 -23.70 15.82
C ILE A 316 -10.41 -22.82 14.72
N SER A 317 -9.76 -23.42 13.72
CA SER A 317 -9.18 -22.67 12.60
C SER A 317 -10.25 -21.92 11.80
N MET A 318 -11.40 -22.55 11.54
CA MET A 318 -12.56 -21.92 10.92
C MET A 318 -13.08 -20.71 11.70
N ARG A 319 -13.13 -20.80 13.03
CA ARG A 319 -13.54 -19.66 13.88
C ARG A 319 -12.56 -18.50 13.75
N LYS A 320 -11.25 -18.76 13.75
CA LYS A 320 -10.22 -17.72 13.58
C LYS A 320 -10.33 -17.02 12.22
N ILE A 321 -10.57 -17.78 11.15
CA ILE A 321 -10.83 -17.23 9.81
C ILE A 321 -12.07 -16.34 9.82
N HIS A 322 -13.16 -16.83 10.41
CA HIS A 322 -14.40 -16.04 10.50
C HIS A 322 -14.22 -14.75 11.31
N GLU A 323 -13.50 -14.80 12.43
CA GLU A 323 -13.18 -13.61 13.23
C GLU A 323 -12.33 -12.59 12.45
N TYR A 324 -11.40 -13.06 11.62
CA TYR A 324 -10.60 -12.20 10.75
C TYR A 324 -11.46 -11.55 9.67
N GLU A 325 -12.30 -12.31 8.97
CA GLU A 325 -13.18 -11.82 7.91
C GLU A 325 -14.23 -10.83 8.42
N LEU A 326 -14.76 -11.04 9.63
CA LEU A 326 -15.66 -10.09 10.27
C LEU A 326 -14.98 -8.75 10.59
N LYS A 327 -13.68 -8.78 10.96
CA LYS A 327 -12.89 -7.58 11.25
C LYS A 327 -12.41 -6.88 9.98
N LYS A 328 -12.10 -7.64 8.94
CA LYS A 328 -11.57 -7.15 7.66
C LYS A 328 -12.72 -7.06 6.64
N LYS A 329 -13.55 -6.02 6.74
CA LYS A 329 -14.30 -5.60 5.55
C LYS A 329 -13.28 -5.12 4.52
N GLU A 330 -13.41 -5.57 3.28
CA GLU A 330 -12.51 -5.48 2.11
C GLU A 330 -11.86 -4.11 1.80
N GLU A 331 -12.07 -3.06 2.60
CA GLU A 331 -11.76 -1.67 2.29
C GLU A 331 -10.33 -1.22 2.63
N ALA A 332 -9.57 -1.95 3.45
CA ALA A 332 -8.28 -1.43 3.96
C ALA A 332 -7.17 -1.39 2.90
N ILE A 333 -6.94 -2.48 2.16
CA ILE A 333 -5.86 -2.58 1.15
C ILE A 333 -6.20 -1.74 -0.08
N ASP A 334 -7.44 -1.83 -0.56
CA ASP A 334 -7.90 -0.99 -1.68
C ASP A 334 -7.78 0.50 -1.35
N LYS A 335 -8.05 0.89 -0.09
CA LYS A 335 -7.79 2.26 0.36
C LYS A 335 -6.31 2.63 0.29
N TYR A 336 -5.40 1.73 0.68
CA TYR A 336 -3.96 2.00 0.60
C TYR A 336 -3.47 2.14 -0.85
N ASN A 337 -3.94 1.27 -1.75
CA ASN A 337 -3.67 1.37 -3.19
C ASN A 337 -4.18 2.70 -3.75
N ASN A 338 -5.44 3.05 -3.47
CA ASN A 338 -6.03 4.32 -3.92
C ASN A 338 -5.27 5.55 -3.38
N THR A 339 -4.83 5.53 -2.12
CA THR A 339 -4.01 6.59 -1.54
C THR A 339 -2.68 6.72 -2.27
N TYR A 340 -1.99 5.60 -2.53
CA TYR A 340 -0.72 5.58 -3.26
C TYR A 340 -0.89 6.10 -4.70
N GLU A 341 -1.85 5.58 -5.46
CA GLU A 341 -2.12 6.02 -6.85
C GLU A 341 -2.44 7.51 -6.92
N THR A 342 -3.30 7.99 -6.00
CA THR A 342 -3.62 9.42 -5.89
C THR A 342 -2.37 10.24 -5.60
N ALA A 343 -1.50 9.77 -4.70
CA ALA A 343 -0.28 10.46 -4.35
C ALA A 343 0.71 10.55 -5.52
N VAL A 344 0.89 9.45 -6.27
CA VAL A 344 1.73 9.43 -7.47
C VAL A 344 1.21 10.43 -8.51
N ASP A 345 -0.09 10.43 -8.82
CA ASP A 345 -0.69 11.38 -9.77
C ASP A 345 -0.50 12.84 -9.32
N VAL A 346 -0.82 13.14 -8.07
CA VAL A 346 -0.67 14.48 -7.49
C VAL A 346 0.79 14.93 -7.53
N MET A 347 1.73 14.07 -7.16
CA MET A 347 3.16 14.42 -7.16
C MET A 347 3.69 14.66 -8.58
N ASN A 348 3.26 13.88 -9.57
CA ASN A 348 3.61 14.10 -10.97
C ASN A 348 3.10 15.45 -11.47
N LYS A 349 1.85 15.80 -11.15
CA LYS A 349 1.28 17.11 -11.48
C LYS A 349 1.99 18.26 -10.77
N ILE A 350 2.36 18.09 -9.49
CA ILE A 350 3.16 19.07 -8.74
C ILE A 350 4.49 19.33 -9.45
N LYS A 351 5.22 18.28 -9.87
CA LYS A 351 6.49 18.44 -10.59
C LYS A 351 6.31 19.16 -11.93
N ASN A 352 5.20 18.92 -12.62
CA ASN A 352 4.90 19.62 -13.88
C ASN A 352 4.60 21.11 -13.68
N GLU A 353 3.95 21.49 -12.58
CA GLU A 353 3.62 22.91 -12.31
C GLU A 353 4.72 23.70 -11.61
N LEU A 354 5.46 23.06 -10.71
CA LEU A 354 6.44 23.72 -9.82
C LEU A 354 7.89 23.36 -10.13
N ASN A 355 8.14 22.46 -11.08
CA ASN A 355 9.42 21.79 -11.34
C ASN A 355 9.87 20.87 -10.18
N SER A 356 10.78 19.95 -10.49
CA SER A 356 11.35 19.04 -9.48
C SER A 356 12.18 19.80 -8.44
N SER A 357 11.83 19.61 -7.18
CA SER A 357 12.46 20.22 -6.01
C SER A 357 12.99 19.17 -5.05
N PHE A 358 13.72 19.60 -4.04
CA PHE A 358 14.19 18.68 -3.00
C PHE A 358 13.04 17.97 -2.27
N ASN A 359 11.92 18.66 -2.03
CA ASN A 359 10.75 18.07 -1.41
C ASN A 359 10.07 17.04 -2.33
N SER A 360 10.14 17.20 -3.66
CA SER A 360 9.55 16.21 -4.57
C SER A 360 10.42 14.96 -4.64
N ASP A 361 11.74 15.11 -4.59
CA ASP A 361 12.66 13.97 -4.51
C ASP A 361 12.44 13.18 -3.22
N MET A 362 12.11 13.86 -2.12
CA MET A 362 11.74 13.26 -0.84
C MET A 362 10.40 12.54 -0.88
N ALA A 363 9.40 13.12 -1.55
CA ALA A 363 8.10 12.47 -1.75
C ALA A 363 8.25 11.19 -2.57
N ASP A 364 9.06 11.21 -3.63
CA ASP A 364 9.33 10.02 -4.47
C ASP A 364 9.91 8.88 -3.66
N PHE A 365 10.92 9.15 -2.83
CA PHE A 365 11.50 8.13 -1.96
C PHE A 365 10.46 7.51 -1.00
N VAL A 366 9.60 8.33 -0.38
CA VAL A 366 8.55 7.83 0.52
C VAL A 366 7.48 7.05 -0.26
N LEU A 367 7.20 7.43 -1.50
CA LEU A 367 6.28 6.69 -2.37
C LEU A 367 6.85 5.32 -2.76
N ASP A 368 8.14 5.22 -3.09
CA ASP A 368 8.80 3.94 -3.37
C ASP A 368 8.72 2.99 -2.15
N GLU A 369 8.92 3.54 -0.94
CA GLU A 369 8.76 2.79 0.32
C GLU A 369 7.31 2.32 0.56
N ILE A 370 6.33 3.17 0.25
CA ILE A 370 4.90 2.81 0.34
C ILE A 370 4.55 1.73 -0.67
N GLU A 371 5.04 1.82 -1.90
CA GLU A 371 4.87 0.81 -2.94
C GLU A 371 5.41 -0.54 -2.47
N TYR A 372 6.64 -0.57 -1.96
CA TYR A 372 7.23 -1.78 -1.39
C TYR A 372 6.36 -2.37 -0.25
N ILE A 373 5.81 -1.54 0.65
CA ILE A 373 4.92 -2.01 1.72
C ILE A 373 3.61 -2.59 1.15
N ILE A 374 3.02 -1.96 0.14
CA ILE A 374 1.83 -2.44 -0.55
C ILE A 374 2.08 -3.80 -1.20
N GLU A 375 3.22 -3.99 -1.87
CA GLU A 375 3.60 -5.29 -2.45
C GLU A 375 3.63 -6.39 -1.39
N ARG A 376 4.17 -6.10 -0.20
CA ARG A 376 4.20 -7.07 0.92
C ARG A 376 2.82 -7.32 1.52
N LEU A 377 1.97 -6.30 1.62
CA LEU A 377 0.58 -6.44 2.05
C LEU A 377 -0.21 -7.35 1.12
N ASN A 378 -0.05 -7.18 -0.19
CA ASN A 378 -0.68 -8.02 -1.21
C ASN A 378 -0.19 -9.47 -1.11
N ALA A 379 1.12 -9.67 -1.03
CA ALA A 379 1.69 -11.01 -0.90
C ALA A 379 1.21 -11.75 0.35
N HIS A 380 1.13 -11.08 1.51
CA HIS A 380 0.57 -11.69 2.71
C HIS A 380 -0.93 -11.94 2.60
N SER A 381 -1.68 -11.05 1.93
CA SER A 381 -3.12 -11.23 1.73
C SER A 381 -3.42 -12.45 0.86
N GLU A 382 -2.66 -12.67 -0.21
CA GLU A 382 -2.77 -13.89 -1.02
C GLU A 382 -2.53 -15.17 -0.19
N LYS A 383 -1.57 -15.14 0.75
CA LYS A 383 -1.33 -16.29 1.66
C LYS A 383 -2.48 -16.50 2.65
N ILE A 384 -3.15 -15.43 3.08
CA ILE A 384 -4.32 -15.50 3.96
C ILE A 384 -5.50 -16.09 3.20
N ASP A 385 -5.77 -15.60 1.99
CA ASP A 385 -6.88 -16.04 1.16
C ASP A 385 -6.70 -17.52 0.79
N SER A 386 -5.52 -17.89 0.30
CA SER A 386 -5.18 -19.27 -0.03
C SER A 386 -5.32 -20.22 1.17
N ALA A 387 -4.86 -19.82 2.35
CA ALA A 387 -5.00 -20.63 3.56
C ALA A 387 -6.46 -20.73 4.02
N SER A 388 -7.20 -19.63 3.96
CA SER A 388 -8.60 -19.56 4.37
C SER A 388 -9.47 -20.41 3.45
N ASP A 389 -9.30 -20.30 2.13
CA ASP A 389 -10.01 -21.08 1.13
C ASP A 389 -9.76 -22.57 1.30
N PHE A 390 -8.51 -22.97 1.54
CA PHE A 390 -8.18 -24.37 1.79
C PHE A 390 -8.87 -24.89 3.06
N ILE A 391 -8.80 -24.15 4.17
CA ILE A 391 -9.42 -24.57 5.45
C ILE A 391 -10.95 -24.62 5.31
N LYS A 392 -11.56 -23.66 4.61
CA LYS A 392 -12.99 -23.67 4.28
C LYS A 392 -13.38 -24.85 3.40
N TYR A 393 -12.53 -25.20 2.45
CA TYR A 393 -12.74 -26.35 1.56
C TYR A 393 -12.76 -27.65 2.36
N ILE A 394 -11.72 -27.94 3.15
CA ILE A 394 -11.67 -29.17 3.97
C ILE A 394 -12.76 -29.22 5.05
N ASN A 395 -13.26 -28.06 5.53
CA ASN A 395 -14.38 -28.01 6.46
C ASN A 395 -15.74 -28.35 5.82
N LYS A 396 -15.87 -28.20 4.49
CA LYS A 396 -17.07 -28.63 3.75
C LYS A 396 -17.03 -30.12 3.39
N GLU A 397 -15.84 -30.72 3.38
CA GLU A 397 -15.71 -32.15 3.12
C GLU A 397 -16.33 -32.96 4.27
N ASN A 398 -17.08 -34.00 3.92
CA ASN A 398 -17.65 -34.90 4.91
C ASN A 398 -16.56 -35.87 5.39
N VAL A 399 -15.84 -35.48 6.44
CA VAL A 399 -14.84 -36.33 7.08
C VAL A 399 -15.58 -37.45 7.83
N PRO A 400 -15.35 -38.75 7.56
CA PRO A 400 -15.96 -39.85 8.33
C PRO A 400 -15.55 -39.82 9.80
N ASN A 401 -16.31 -40.44 10.71
CA ASN A 401 -15.94 -40.48 12.14
C ASN A 401 -14.65 -41.28 12.41
N GLU A 402 -14.33 -42.19 11.50
CA GLU A 402 -13.14 -43.03 11.52
C GLU A 402 -12.43 -42.91 10.17
N ILE A 403 -11.14 -42.60 10.19
CA ILE A 403 -10.29 -42.46 8.99
C ILE A 403 -8.99 -43.25 9.17
N SER A 404 -8.27 -43.51 8.08
CA SER A 404 -7.01 -44.24 8.18
C SER A 404 -5.94 -43.46 8.93
N LYS A 405 -4.98 -44.16 9.55
CA LYS A 405 -3.87 -43.50 10.26
C LYS A 405 -3.05 -42.59 9.34
N ASN A 406 -2.81 -43.00 8.10
CA ASN A 406 -2.07 -42.16 7.16
C ASN A 406 -2.88 -40.91 6.79
N GLU A 407 -4.19 -41.05 6.61
CA GLU A 407 -5.08 -39.93 6.30
C GLU A 407 -5.17 -38.92 7.45
N ILE A 408 -5.31 -39.36 8.71
CA ILE A 408 -5.32 -38.43 9.85
C ILE A 408 -3.99 -37.67 9.99
N LYS A 409 -2.85 -38.32 9.75
CA LYS A 409 -1.53 -37.68 9.72
C LYS A 409 -1.47 -36.59 8.65
N SER A 410 -1.85 -36.93 7.41
CA SER A 410 -1.86 -35.99 6.29
C SER A 410 -2.81 -34.81 6.54
N ASN A 411 -3.98 -35.07 7.10
CA ASN A 411 -4.97 -34.04 7.44
C ASN A 411 -4.43 -33.06 8.50
N TYR A 412 -3.75 -33.55 9.54
CA TYR A 412 -3.12 -32.67 10.52
C TYR A 412 -2.00 -31.82 9.92
N VAL A 413 -1.14 -32.40 9.08
CA VAL A 413 -0.08 -31.65 8.38
C VAL A 413 -0.67 -30.55 7.51
N ALA A 414 -1.68 -30.87 6.70
CA ALA A 414 -2.34 -29.90 5.83
C ALA A 414 -2.99 -28.78 6.66
N LEU A 415 -3.82 -29.13 7.65
CA LEU A 415 -4.48 -28.15 8.51
C LEU A 415 -3.46 -27.26 9.25
N GLY A 416 -2.39 -27.85 9.80
CA GLY A 416 -1.34 -27.12 10.51
C GLY A 416 -0.59 -26.17 9.59
N MET A 417 -0.27 -26.58 8.36
CA MET A 417 0.46 -25.76 7.39
C MET A 417 -0.36 -24.52 7.00
N HIS A 418 -1.64 -24.70 6.67
CA HIS A 418 -2.52 -23.59 6.31
C HIS A 418 -2.86 -22.72 7.53
N SER A 419 -3.09 -23.29 8.71
CA SER A 419 -3.33 -22.52 9.93
C SER A 419 -2.10 -21.70 10.35
N GLY A 420 -0.90 -22.26 10.20
CA GLY A 420 0.35 -21.56 10.44
C GLY A 420 0.61 -20.42 9.45
N SER A 421 0.35 -20.64 8.15
CA SER A 421 0.44 -19.62 7.10
C SER A 421 -0.55 -18.46 7.33
N PHE A 422 -1.81 -18.80 7.67
CA PHE A 422 -2.84 -17.84 8.01
C PHE A 422 -2.42 -16.97 9.19
N ARG A 423 -1.98 -17.58 10.29
CA ARG A 423 -1.52 -16.85 11.48
C ARG A 423 -0.32 -15.97 11.17
N PHE A 424 0.69 -16.51 10.49
CA PHE A 424 1.89 -15.75 10.12
C PHE A 424 1.54 -14.49 9.34
N SER A 425 0.70 -14.64 8.31
CA SER A 425 0.39 -13.55 7.39
C SER A 425 -0.57 -12.54 8.00
N THR A 426 -1.54 -12.96 8.80
CA THR A 426 -2.45 -12.04 9.50
C THR A 426 -1.71 -11.13 10.49
N GLU A 427 -0.75 -11.67 11.24
CA GLU A 427 0.11 -10.87 12.12
C GLU A 427 0.98 -9.87 11.34
N HIS A 428 1.51 -10.26 10.17
CA HIS A 428 2.31 -9.38 9.32
C HIS A 428 1.50 -8.29 8.64
N VAL A 429 0.26 -8.57 8.20
CA VAL A 429 -0.65 -7.55 7.65
C VAL A 429 -0.86 -6.44 8.67
N ASN A 430 -1.18 -6.77 9.92
CA ASN A 430 -1.37 -5.76 10.97
C ASN A 430 -0.13 -4.85 11.17
N MET A 431 1.06 -5.45 11.20
CA MET A 431 2.32 -4.70 11.30
C MET A 431 2.54 -3.79 10.07
N LEU A 432 2.31 -4.30 8.86
CA LEU A 432 2.48 -3.54 7.62
C LEU A 432 1.49 -2.37 7.53
N GLU A 433 0.26 -2.54 8.02
CA GLU A 433 -0.73 -1.45 8.10
C GLU A 433 -0.28 -0.31 9.02
N GLU A 434 0.34 -0.62 10.15
CA GLU A 434 0.89 0.40 11.06
C GLU A 434 2.05 1.17 10.41
N ILE A 435 2.92 0.45 9.69
CA ILE A 435 4.07 1.05 9.00
C ILE A 435 3.58 1.91 7.83
N PHE A 436 2.60 1.44 7.06
CA PHE A 436 1.96 2.24 6.00
C PHE A 436 1.45 3.56 6.56
N LYS A 437 0.66 3.54 7.65
CA LYS A 437 0.13 4.76 8.28
C LYS A 437 1.24 5.72 8.72
N SER A 438 2.37 5.19 9.18
CA SER A 438 3.54 6.00 9.52
C SER A 438 4.14 6.68 8.28
N LYS A 439 4.32 5.97 7.17
CA LYS A 439 4.84 6.52 5.91
C LYS A 439 3.86 7.51 5.27
N GLU A 440 2.57 7.20 5.31
CA GLU A 440 1.49 8.08 4.85
C GLU A 440 1.53 9.44 5.57
N LYS A 441 1.77 9.45 6.88
CA LYS A 441 1.94 10.69 7.63
C LYS A 441 3.15 11.51 7.15
N ILE A 442 4.29 10.86 6.92
CA ILE A 442 5.49 11.53 6.39
C ILE A 442 5.18 12.13 5.02
N LEU A 443 4.49 11.39 4.15
CA LEU A 443 4.06 11.87 2.84
C LEU A 443 3.15 13.11 2.95
N TYR A 444 2.19 13.13 3.87
CA TYR A 444 1.35 14.30 4.12
C TYR A 444 2.16 15.51 4.62
N ASP A 445 3.12 15.30 5.50
CA ASP A 445 4.01 16.36 5.97
C ASP A 445 4.84 16.95 4.81
N ILE A 446 5.32 16.11 3.89
CA ILE A 446 6.02 16.57 2.67
C ILE A 446 5.04 17.34 1.77
N CYS A 447 3.85 16.79 1.51
CA CYS A 447 2.83 17.42 0.67
C CYS A 447 2.47 18.83 1.16
N SER A 448 2.42 19.04 2.48
CA SER A 448 2.09 20.34 3.07
C SER A 448 3.01 21.47 2.59
N LYS A 449 4.26 21.15 2.24
CA LYS A 449 5.27 22.11 1.78
C LYS A 449 4.96 22.69 0.41
N PHE A 450 4.17 22.00 -0.43
CA PHE A 450 3.81 22.48 -1.77
C PHE A 450 2.58 23.37 -1.80
N SER A 451 1.75 23.35 -0.75
CA SER A 451 0.45 24.04 -0.79
C SER A 451 0.57 25.54 -1.05
N ASN A 452 1.58 26.20 -0.46
CA ASN A 452 1.79 27.64 -0.66
C ASN A 452 2.32 27.94 -2.06
N ASP A 453 3.24 27.11 -2.57
CA ASP A 453 3.80 27.27 -3.90
C ASP A 453 2.72 27.07 -4.99
N LEU A 454 1.82 26.10 -4.80
CA LEU A 454 0.66 25.91 -5.67
C LEU A 454 -0.31 27.11 -5.61
N LYS A 455 -0.58 27.66 -4.44
CA LYS A 455 -1.41 28.89 -4.31
C LYS A 455 -0.76 30.09 -5.01
N ASN A 456 0.55 30.24 -4.87
CA ASN A 456 1.30 31.28 -5.56
C ASN A 456 1.22 31.07 -7.08
N ARG A 457 1.37 29.82 -7.55
CA ARG A 457 1.22 29.46 -8.96
C ARG A 457 -0.16 29.80 -9.51
N ILE A 458 -1.24 29.49 -8.79
CA ILE A 458 -2.61 29.89 -9.15
C ILE A 458 -2.71 31.40 -9.27
N THR A 459 -2.20 32.14 -8.27
CA THR A 459 -2.25 33.61 -8.27
C THR A 459 -1.49 34.19 -9.47
N THR A 460 -0.31 33.67 -9.78
CA THR A 460 0.47 34.06 -10.97
C THR A 460 -0.30 33.78 -12.25
N LEU A 461 -0.91 32.59 -12.38
CA LEU A 461 -1.70 32.22 -13.56
C LEU A 461 -2.92 33.11 -13.74
N ILE A 462 -3.66 33.40 -12.67
CA ILE A 462 -4.80 34.31 -12.71
C ILE A 462 -4.35 35.69 -13.22
N ASN A 463 -3.27 36.23 -12.65
CA ASN A 463 -2.78 37.56 -13.00
C ASN A 463 -2.22 37.63 -14.44
N SER A 464 -1.68 36.53 -14.96
CA SER A 464 -1.15 36.48 -16.33
C SER A 464 -2.23 36.24 -17.37
N GLU A 465 -3.10 35.25 -17.14
CA GLU A 465 -4.07 34.77 -18.13
C GLU A 465 -5.31 35.69 -18.21
N TYR A 466 -5.76 36.24 -17.09
CA TYR A 466 -6.92 37.14 -17.04
C TYR A 466 -6.53 38.62 -16.90
N SER A 467 -5.33 38.98 -17.34
CA SER A 467 -4.85 40.35 -17.29
C SER A 467 -5.67 41.28 -18.19
N SER A 468 -6.14 42.39 -17.63
CA SER A 468 -6.87 43.45 -18.36
C SER A 468 -6.06 44.73 -18.50
N SER A 469 -4.75 44.71 -18.18
CA SER A 469 -3.89 45.91 -18.18
C SER A 469 -3.83 46.60 -19.55
N ASN A 470 -3.84 45.82 -20.63
CA ASN A 470 -3.80 46.33 -22.01
C ASN A 470 -5.15 46.90 -22.49
N CYS A 471 -6.24 46.70 -21.74
CA CYS A 471 -7.56 47.22 -22.11
C CYS A 471 -7.73 48.70 -21.76
N SER A 472 -7.18 49.16 -20.62
CA SER A 472 -7.35 50.54 -20.15
C SER A 472 -6.82 51.59 -21.14
N PRO A 473 -5.63 51.44 -21.77
CA PRO A 473 -5.16 52.37 -22.78
C PRO A 473 -6.07 52.44 -24.03
N ILE A 474 -6.66 51.32 -24.42
CA ILE A 474 -7.58 51.24 -25.57
C ILE A 474 -8.85 52.04 -25.26
N ILE A 475 -9.44 51.82 -24.07
CA ILE A 475 -10.63 52.55 -23.62
C ILE A 475 -10.33 54.04 -23.52
N SER A 476 -9.22 54.44 -22.89
CA SER A 476 -8.82 55.86 -22.77
C SER A 476 -8.70 56.51 -24.14
N THR A 477 -8.00 55.86 -25.07
CA THR A 477 -7.81 56.38 -26.44
C THR A 477 -9.13 56.54 -27.17
N CYS A 478 -10.04 55.57 -27.04
CA CYS A 478 -11.35 55.62 -27.69
C CYS A 478 -12.28 56.66 -27.05
N GLU A 479 -12.27 56.83 -25.73
CA GLU A 479 -13.07 57.86 -25.04
C GLU A 479 -12.54 59.27 -25.34
N GLU A 480 -11.23 59.46 -25.41
CA GLU A 480 -10.62 60.73 -25.85
C GLU A 480 -11.01 61.05 -27.30
N ALA A 481 -10.89 60.08 -28.20
CA ALA A 481 -11.29 60.23 -29.60
C ALA A 481 -12.78 60.57 -29.73
N LYS A 482 -13.64 59.83 -29.04
CA LYS A 482 -15.09 60.05 -29.01
C LYS A 482 -15.42 61.45 -28.49
N THR A 483 -14.88 61.85 -27.34
CA THR A 483 -15.13 63.17 -26.73
C THR A 483 -14.67 64.31 -27.66
N SER A 484 -13.52 64.15 -28.30
CA SER A 484 -12.98 65.10 -29.29
C SER A 484 -13.92 65.24 -30.50
N LEU A 485 -14.38 64.12 -31.07
CA LEU A 485 -15.30 64.10 -32.21
C LEU A 485 -16.69 64.63 -31.86
N GLU A 486 -17.23 64.32 -30.68
CA GLU A 486 -18.52 64.85 -30.19
C GLU A 486 -18.45 66.37 -29.98
N SER A 487 -17.34 66.88 -29.46
CA SER A 487 -17.08 68.31 -29.35
C SER A 487 -17.01 68.98 -30.73
N LEU A 488 -16.26 68.38 -31.66
CA LEU A 488 -16.13 68.86 -33.04
C LEU A 488 -17.47 68.86 -33.78
N ARG A 489 -18.30 67.83 -33.57
CA ARG A 489 -19.67 67.77 -34.09
C ARG A 489 -20.48 68.95 -33.55
N THR A 490 -20.48 69.14 -32.23
CA THR A 490 -21.32 70.16 -31.57
C THR A 490 -20.93 71.59 -31.97
N SER A 491 -19.63 71.88 -32.07
CA SER A 491 -19.13 73.19 -32.52
C SER A 491 -19.47 73.45 -33.99
N SER A 492 -19.33 72.43 -34.82
CA SER A 492 -19.65 72.42 -36.25
C SER A 492 -21.13 72.67 -36.54
N THR A 493 -22.04 71.96 -35.86
CA THR A 493 -23.49 72.09 -36.09
C THR A 493 -24.00 73.49 -35.71
N LYS A 494 -23.53 74.06 -34.59
CA LYS A 494 -23.88 75.43 -34.15
C LYS A 494 -23.45 76.52 -35.14
N GLN A 495 -22.39 76.28 -35.91
CA GLN A 495 -21.91 77.23 -36.91
C GLN A 495 -22.66 77.10 -38.25
N LEU A 496 -23.21 75.92 -38.55
CA LEU A 496 -24.07 75.69 -39.72
C LEU A 496 -25.45 76.33 -39.57
N GLU A 497 -26.07 76.25 -38.40
CA GLU A 497 -27.36 76.90 -38.09
C GLU A 497 -27.33 78.42 -38.31
N ASN A 498 -26.15 79.04 -38.26
CA ASN A 498 -25.99 80.49 -38.41
C ASN A 498 -25.87 80.99 -39.87
N ARG A 499 -25.79 80.13 -40.90
CA ARG A 499 -25.45 80.58 -42.28
C ARG A 499 -26.05 79.71 -43.39
N GLU A 500 -27.37 79.54 -43.42
CA GLU A 500 -28.10 78.86 -44.51
C GLU A 500 -28.44 79.73 -45.74
N LEU A 501 -28.09 81.01 -45.77
CA LEU A 501 -28.49 81.91 -46.84
C LEU A 501 -27.40 82.11 -47.92
N ASN A 502 -27.75 81.66 -49.14
CA ASN A 502 -27.12 81.88 -50.45
C ASN A 502 -25.99 80.92 -50.86
N SER A 503 -26.26 80.05 -51.85
CA SER A 503 -25.25 79.13 -52.40
C SER A 503 -24.91 79.45 -53.87
N LYS A 504 -23.69 79.94 -54.09
CA LYS A 504 -22.98 79.89 -55.38
C LYS A 504 -22.55 78.43 -55.67
N PRO A 505 -22.29 78.04 -56.94
CA PRO A 505 -21.89 76.67 -57.30
C PRO A 505 -20.63 76.16 -56.56
N GLU A 506 -19.67 77.04 -56.29
CA GLU A 506 -18.43 76.71 -55.54
C GLU A 506 -18.72 76.35 -54.08
N ILE A 507 -19.73 76.97 -53.46
CA ILE A 507 -20.17 76.69 -52.09
C ILE A 507 -20.85 75.31 -51.99
N ALA A 508 -21.52 74.87 -53.06
CA ALA A 508 -22.18 73.56 -53.09
C ALA A 508 -21.18 72.39 -53.04
N LEU A 509 -20.02 72.53 -53.70
CA LEU A 509 -18.94 71.52 -53.66
C LEU A 509 -18.30 71.43 -52.27
N VAL A 510 -18.04 72.58 -51.63
CA VAL A 510 -17.51 72.62 -50.24
C VAL A 510 -18.52 72.03 -49.25
N LYS A 511 -19.83 72.31 -49.43
CA LYS A 511 -20.90 71.72 -48.60
C LYS A 511 -20.95 70.19 -48.75
N LYS A 512 -20.91 69.67 -49.97
CA LYS A 512 -20.89 68.21 -50.20
C LYS A 512 -19.67 67.53 -49.59
N SER A 513 -18.48 68.15 -49.69
CA SER A 513 -17.25 67.67 -49.05
C SER A 513 -17.38 67.68 -47.51
N TYR A 514 -17.97 68.74 -46.96
CA TYR A 514 -18.22 68.87 -45.54
C TYR A 514 -19.20 67.82 -45.00
N ASP A 515 -20.35 67.64 -45.66
CA ASP A 515 -21.36 66.65 -45.25
C ASP A 515 -20.78 65.22 -45.29
N GLY A 516 -19.93 64.92 -46.29
CA GLY A 516 -19.20 63.66 -46.35
C GLY A 516 -18.22 63.46 -45.18
N LYS A 517 -17.55 64.52 -44.70
CA LYS A 517 -16.67 64.47 -43.51
C LYS A 517 -17.48 64.33 -42.22
N MET A 518 -18.65 64.96 -42.12
CA MET A 518 -19.54 64.80 -40.96
C MET A 518 -20.11 63.38 -40.85
N LEU A 519 -20.43 62.72 -41.97
CA LEU A 519 -20.81 61.31 -41.96
C LEU A 519 -19.67 60.41 -41.46
N LYS A 520 -18.45 60.61 -41.95
CA LYS A 520 -17.26 59.88 -41.46
C LYS A 520 -17.01 60.11 -39.97
N LEU A 521 -17.28 61.33 -39.48
CA LEU A 521 -17.20 61.66 -38.06
C LEU A 521 -18.20 60.84 -37.24
N GLU A 522 -19.46 60.75 -37.67
CA GLU A 522 -20.46 59.93 -36.98
C GLU A 522 -20.11 58.43 -36.98
N GLU A 523 -19.59 57.93 -38.10
CA GLU A 523 -19.07 56.56 -38.21
C GLU A 523 -17.88 56.31 -37.27
N ALA A 524 -16.97 57.29 -37.13
CA ALA A 524 -15.84 57.20 -36.19
C ALA A 524 -16.31 57.18 -34.72
N ILE A 525 -17.28 58.02 -34.34
CA ILE A 525 -17.89 57.99 -32.99
C ILE A 525 -18.50 56.61 -32.72
N LYS A 526 -19.28 56.07 -33.66
CA LYS A 526 -19.91 54.76 -33.52
C LYS A 526 -18.87 53.65 -33.36
N ARG A 527 -17.80 53.65 -34.18
CA ARG A 527 -16.69 52.69 -34.05
C ARG A 527 -16.00 52.79 -32.69
N ALA A 528 -15.76 54.00 -32.17
CA ALA A 528 -15.19 54.20 -30.84
C ALA A 528 -16.06 53.54 -29.76
N GLN A 529 -17.39 53.74 -29.81
CA GLN A 529 -18.34 53.14 -28.88
C GLN A 529 -18.37 51.61 -28.97
N GLU A 530 -18.33 51.06 -30.18
CA GLU A 530 -18.30 49.60 -30.42
C GLU A 530 -17.02 48.95 -29.87
N ILE A 531 -15.87 49.61 -30.05
CA ILE A 531 -14.59 49.15 -29.48
C ILE A 531 -14.66 49.18 -27.96
N ILE A 532 -15.09 50.30 -27.35
CA ILE A 532 -15.22 50.42 -25.89
C ILE A 532 -16.12 49.32 -25.33
N LYS A 533 -17.29 49.10 -25.93
CA LYS A 533 -18.22 48.04 -25.51
C LYS A 533 -17.57 46.66 -25.57
N SER A 534 -16.93 46.32 -26.69
CA SER A 534 -16.29 45.02 -26.89
C SER A 534 -15.13 44.78 -25.92
N VAL A 535 -14.34 45.82 -25.63
CA VAL A 535 -13.25 45.74 -24.65
C VAL A 535 -13.80 45.58 -23.23
N ASN A 536 -14.88 46.28 -22.88
CA ASN A 536 -15.55 46.13 -21.58
C ASN A 536 -16.11 44.71 -21.36
N GLU A 537 -16.65 44.06 -22.40
CA GLU A 537 -17.10 42.66 -22.32
C GLU A 537 -15.93 41.72 -21.95
N ILE A 538 -14.73 41.97 -22.51
CA ILE A 538 -13.52 41.20 -22.16
C ILE A 538 -13.09 41.46 -20.71
N ILE A 539 -13.12 42.72 -20.25
CA ILE A 539 -12.81 43.07 -18.86
C ILE A 539 -13.77 42.36 -17.90
N GLN A 540 -15.06 42.36 -18.21
CA GLN A 540 -16.08 41.71 -17.39
C GLN A 540 -15.85 40.20 -17.31
N PHE A 541 -15.55 39.54 -18.43
CA PHE A 541 -15.18 38.13 -18.46
C PHE A 541 -13.97 37.86 -17.56
N ASN A 542 -12.86 38.59 -17.76
CA ASN A 542 -11.63 38.42 -16.99
C ASN A 542 -11.85 38.63 -15.48
N THR A 543 -12.67 39.62 -15.10
CA THR A 543 -12.98 39.92 -13.69
C THR A 543 -13.81 38.80 -13.07
N THR A 544 -14.82 38.31 -13.79
CA THR A 544 -15.70 37.23 -13.33
C THR A 544 -14.92 35.94 -13.12
N GLU A 545 -14.08 35.55 -14.08
CA GLU A 545 -13.24 34.36 -13.96
C GLU A 545 -12.19 34.51 -12.85
N THR A 546 -11.55 35.68 -12.73
CA THR A 546 -10.61 35.97 -11.64
C THR A 546 -11.26 35.77 -10.28
N GLU A 547 -12.46 36.32 -10.07
CA GLU A 547 -13.20 36.15 -8.83
C GLU A 547 -13.62 34.70 -8.60
N ALA A 548 -14.09 34.01 -9.63
CA ALA A 548 -14.49 32.60 -9.54
C ALA A 548 -13.32 31.72 -9.10
N LYS A 549 -12.13 31.88 -9.71
CA LYS A 549 -10.94 31.08 -9.38
C LYS A 549 -10.35 31.40 -8.01
N LYS A 550 -10.42 32.67 -7.56
CA LYS A 550 -10.09 33.03 -6.18
C LYS A 550 -11.03 32.35 -5.18
N ARG A 551 -12.35 32.42 -5.42
CA ARG A 551 -13.35 31.76 -4.57
C ARG A 551 -13.16 30.24 -4.53
N GLU A 552 -12.92 29.58 -5.67
CA GLU A 552 -12.61 28.15 -5.74
C GLU A 552 -11.40 27.80 -4.86
N THR A 553 -10.34 28.61 -4.91
CA THR A 553 -9.11 28.41 -4.13
C THR A 553 -9.33 28.63 -2.63
N ASP A 554 -10.07 29.67 -2.25
CA ASP A 554 -10.31 30.04 -0.85
C ASP A 554 -11.33 29.11 -0.16
N ASN A 555 -12.25 28.51 -0.93
CA ASN A 555 -13.24 27.56 -0.44
C ASN A 555 -12.70 26.14 -0.20
N ILE A 556 -11.42 25.87 -0.51
CA ILE A 556 -10.81 24.57 -0.22
C ILE A 556 -10.81 24.35 1.31
N PRO A 557 -11.45 23.27 1.82
CA PRO A 557 -11.57 23.05 3.26
C PRO A 557 -10.22 22.98 3.96
N GLN A 558 -10.14 23.52 5.18
CA GLN A 558 -8.89 23.50 5.97
C GLN A 558 -8.63 22.15 6.66
N TYR A 559 -9.66 21.33 6.88
CA TYR A 559 -9.59 20.10 7.66
C TYR A 559 -9.23 18.84 6.85
N ILE A 560 -9.01 18.96 5.54
CA ILE A 560 -8.54 17.84 4.71
C ILE A 560 -7.03 17.65 4.82
N ASN A 561 -6.55 16.44 4.53
CA ASN A 561 -5.11 16.18 4.51
C ASN A 561 -4.39 16.98 3.40
N ALA A 562 -3.08 17.13 3.53
CA ALA A 562 -2.29 17.97 2.62
C ALA A 562 -2.26 17.44 1.18
N LEU A 563 -2.33 16.12 0.99
CA LEU A 563 -2.37 15.51 -0.34
C LEU A 563 -3.67 15.91 -1.08
N GLU A 564 -4.81 15.75 -0.43
CA GLU A 564 -6.13 16.08 -1.00
C GLU A 564 -6.27 17.59 -1.23
N LYS A 565 -5.65 18.41 -0.37
CA LYS A 565 -5.56 19.85 -0.55
C LYS A 565 -4.77 20.21 -1.81
N ASN A 566 -3.60 19.60 -2.01
CA ASN A 566 -2.79 19.83 -3.20
C ASN A 566 -3.51 19.36 -4.47
N LYS A 567 -4.21 18.22 -4.42
CA LYS A 567 -5.07 17.73 -5.51
C LYS A 567 -6.10 18.79 -5.93
N LYS A 568 -6.85 19.36 -4.98
CA LYS A 568 -7.82 20.43 -5.26
C LYS A 568 -7.17 21.71 -5.82
N LEU A 569 -5.98 22.08 -5.34
CA LEU A 569 -5.24 23.22 -5.88
C LEU A 569 -4.83 22.98 -7.34
N LEU A 570 -4.38 21.76 -7.66
CA LEU A 570 -4.07 21.37 -9.04
C LEU A 570 -5.32 21.37 -9.93
N GLU A 571 -6.47 20.93 -9.43
CA GLU A 571 -7.74 21.00 -10.17
C GLU A 571 -8.12 22.45 -10.55
N VAL A 572 -7.83 23.43 -9.68
CA VAL A 572 -8.00 24.85 -10.01
C VAL A 572 -7.04 25.28 -11.13
N ILE A 573 -5.77 24.86 -11.07
CA ILE A 573 -4.78 25.13 -12.14
C ILE A 573 -5.26 24.55 -13.47
N ASP A 574 -5.72 23.30 -13.47
CA ASP A 574 -6.26 22.63 -14.66
C ASP A 574 -7.49 23.36 -15.22
N SER A 575 -8.35 23.89 -14.35
CA SER A 575 -9.52 24.67 -14.73
C SER A 575 -9.15 25.97 -15.46
N ILE A 576 -8.12 26.68 -14.98
CA ILE A 576 -7.57 27.86 -15.67
C ILE A 576 -7.03 27.46 -17.05
N LYS A 577 -6.24 26.38 -17.11
CA LYS A 577 -5.67 25.89 -18.38
C LYS A 577 -6.71 25.48 -19.40
N LYS A 578 -7.86 24.95 -18.98
CA LYS A 578 -8.98 24.60 -19.89
C LYS A 578 -9.55 25.83 -20.61
N GLN A 579 -9.43 27.03 -20.04
CA GLN A 579 -9.91 28.26 -20.67
C GLN A 579 -8.91 28.90 -21.66
N LYS A 580 -7.75 28.28 -21.86
CA LYS A 580 -6.65 28.81 -22.69
C LYS A 580 -7.08 29.27 -24.07
N GLN A 581 -7.99 28.56 -24.74
CA GLN A 581 -8.50 28.97 -26.04
C GLN A 581 -9.23 30.32 -25.95
N LYS A 582 -10.16 30.46 -25.00
CA LYS A 582 -10.94 31.70 -24.85
C LYS A 582 -10.05 32.88 -24.46
N ILE A 583 -9.08 32.64 -23.59
CA ILE A 583 -8.07 33.62 -23.20
C ILE A 583 -7.25 34.07 -24.43
N SER A 584 -6.81 33.12 -25.26
CA SER A 584 -6.08 33.43 -26.50
C SER A 584 -6.92 34.23 -27.50
N GLU A 585 -8.21 33.90 -27.65
CA GLU A 585 -9.15 34.65 -28.49
C GLU A 585 -9.28 36.10 -28.01
N ASN A 586 -9.46 36.31 -26.70
CA ASN A 586 -9.57 37.63 -26.10
C ASN A 586 -8.26 38.43 -26.26
N SER A 587 -7.11 37.79 -26.06
CA SER A 587 -5.80 38.43 -26.27
C SER A 587 -5.61 38.92 -27.71
N ASN A 588 -6.00 38.12 -28.69
CA ASN A 588 -5.95 38.52 -30.10
C ASN A 588 -6.91 39.68 -30.39
N LYS A 589 -8.14 39.64 -29.84
CA LYS A 589 -9.10 40.75 -29.97
C LYS A 589 -8.56 42.05 -29.37
N ILE A 590 -7.93 42.00 -28.20
CA ILE A 590 -7.30 43.17 -27.56
C ILE A 590 -6.24 43.79 -28.49
N LYS A 591 -5.40 42.97 -29.14
CA LYS A 591 -4.41 43.48 -30.11
C LYS A 591 -5.08 44.19 -31.30
N THR A 592 -6.09 43.55 -31.90
CA THR A 592 -6.84 44.15 -33.01
C THR A 592 -7.54 45.45 -32.60
N PHE A 593 -8.12 45.51 -31.40
CA PHE A 593 -8.74 46.73 -30.88
C PHE A 593 -7.72 47.82 -30.56
N SER A 594 -6.51 47.46 -30.14
CA SER A 594 -5.43 48.43 -29.93
C SER A 594 -5.00 49.09 -31.24
N GLU A 595 -4.82 48.30 -32.31
CA GLU A 595 -4.53 48.82 -33.64
C GLU A 595 -5.67 49.71 -34.16
N ALA A 596 -6.91 49.27 -33.99
CA ALA A 596 -8.09 50.03 -34.40
C ALA A 596 -8.22 51.36 -33.62
N ALA A 597 -7.95 51.38 -32.31
CA ALA A 597 -7.98 52.59 -31.50
C ALA A 597 -6.88 53.59 -31.91
N ASN A 598 -5.69 53.10 -32.25
CA ASN A 598 -4.61 53.94 -32.78
C ASN A 598 -4.95 54.53 -34.16
N ALA A 599 -5.55 53.73 -35.04
CA ALA A 599 -6.03 54.21 -36.33
C ALA A 599 -7.13 55.27 -36.18
N LEU A 600 -8.08 55.05 -35.27
CA LEU A 600 -9.14 56.01 -34.94
C LEU A 600 -8.55 57.33 -34.45
N LYS A 601 -7.52 57.29 -33.60
CA LYS A 601 -6.82 58.51 -33.13
C LYS A 601 -6.22 59.31 -34.29
N ALA A 602 -5.60 58.64 -35.25
CA ALA A 602 -5.07 59.32 -36.45
C ALA A 602 -6.20 59.91 -37.32
N GLU A 603 -7.29 59.17 -37.49
CA GLU A 603 -8.46 59.61 -38.26
C GLU A 603 -9.15 60.84 -37.61
N VAL A 604 -9.19 60.92 -36.28
CA VAL A 604 -9.71 62.09 -35.54
C VAL A 604 -8.92 63.36 -35.88
N GLU A 605 -7.58 63.27 -35.91
CA GLU A 605 -6.72 64.41 -36.25
C GLU A 605 -6.90 64.85 -37.71
N GLU A 606 -7.07 63.91 -38.64
CA GLU A 606 -7.32 64.21 -40.06
C GLU A 606 -8.71 64.84 -40.27
N LEU A 607 -9.75 64.31 -39.64
CA LEU A 607 -11.10 64.87 -39.70
C LEU A 607 -11.17 66.28 -39.12
N LYS A 608 -10.48 66.51 -37.99
CA LYS A 608 -10.40 67.83 -37.35
C LYS A 608 -9.78 68.86 -38.30
N LYS A 609 -8.59 68.57 -38.85
CA LYS A 609 -7.95 69.44 -39.85
C LYS A 609 -8.84 69.68 -41.06
N GLY A 610 -9.40 68.61 -41.62
CA GLY A 610 -10.23 68.71 -42.82
C GLY A 610 -11.54 69.48 -42.62
N ILE A 611 -12.12 69.45 -41.43
CA ILE A 611 -13.32 70.23 -41.09
C ILE A 611 -12.95 71.70 -40.90
N ASP A 612 -11.85 71.99 -40.20
CA ASP A 612 -11.35 73.35 -39.99
C ASP A 612 -10.96 74.02 -41.33
N GLU A 613 -10.32 73.29 -42.26
CA GLU A 613 -9.99 73.76 -43.61
C GLU A 613 -11.23 74.07 -44.45
N ASN A 614 -12.22 73.17 -44.46
CA ASN A 614 -13.48 73.40 -45.17
C ASN A 614 -14.23 74.61 -44.58
N GLN A 615 -14.13 74.85 -43.27
CA GLN A 615 -14.69 76.03 -42.62
C GLN A 615 -13.96 77.31 -43.02
N TYR A 616 -12.62 77.29 -43.13
CA TYR A 616 -11.83 78.43 -43.59
C TYR A 616 -12.15 78.81 -45.05
N LEU A 617 -12.12 77.84 -45.96
CA LEU A 617 -12.48 78.02 -47.37
C LEU A 617 -13.91 78.56 -47.55
N LYS A 618 -14.85 78.09 -46.72
CA LYS A 618 -16.23 78.60 -46.75
C LYS A 618 -16.35 80.05 -46.24
N LYS A 619 -15.46 80.49 -45.33
CA LYS A 619 -15.37 81.91 -44.90
C LYS A 619 -14.72 82.81 -45.94
N GLU A 620 -13.76 82.31 -46.73
CA GLU A 620 -13.14 83.06 -47.84
C GLU A 620 -14.07 83.23 -49.04
N LEU A 621 -14.97 82.26 -49.30
CA LEU A 621 -15.89 82.26 -50.44
C LEU A 621 -17.21 83.04 -50.20
N GLN A 622 -17.45 83.50 -48.97
CA GLN A 622 -18.58 84.37 -48.58
C GLN A 622 -18.15 85.83 -48.64
#